data_AF-A0A135VBR5-F1
#
_entry.id   AF-A0A135VBR5-F1
#
_cell.length_a   1.000
_cell.length_b   1.000
_cell.length_c   1.000
_cell.angle_alpha   90.00
_cell.angle_beta   90.00
_cell.angle_gamma   90.00
#
_symmetry.space_group_name_H-M   'P 1'
#
loop_
_entity.id
_entity.type
_entity.pdbx_description
1 polymer ?
#
loop_
_entity_poly.entity_id
_entity_poly.type
_entity_poly.pdbx_seq_one_letter_code
_entity_poly.pdbx_strand_id
1 'polypeptide(L)'
;MSDTLQKLDQIEKIVSQDPKKTPPEVRKQFWRIVREIKRSPNPDITEVAQAARIRNVLFKEKRGRTYSLWPCIVLLTLIGALGPTLWYLRLLEVSLDWNAFLVWTTSDWWIFLRRLGSLLAATFFFYPLGRLIAGKWAGIRIDGMSRGMYNEPTLKIDYETFLLTPPPKRKWFFFFAGIWTVITSFGIGFVGFILVGDLCGIITAIFLGISEGAAIWSGTTKNIGGEMAHYNRERKIERSWKRQIGA
;
A
#
# COMPACT_ATOMS: atom_id res chain seq x y z
N MET A 1 -8.96 35.69 2.47
CA MET A 1 -8.97 34.39 1.78
C MET A 1 -7.61 34.19 1.13
N SER A 2 -6.87 33.11 1.43
CA SER A 2 -5.55 32.87 0.83
C SER A 2 -5.68 32.62 -0.68
N ASP A 3 -4.67 33.00 -1.47
CA ASP A 3 -4.62 32.75 -2.92
C ASP A 3 -4.77 31.25 -3.24
N THR A 4 -4.19 30.38 -2.40
CA THR A 4 -4.34 28.92 -2.50
C THR A 4 -5.80 28.48 -2.36
N LEU A 5 -6.54 29.04 -1.39
CA LEU A 5 -7.93 28.68 -1.17
C LEU A 5 -8.81 29.12 -2.35
N GLN A 6 -8.58 30.31 -2.92
CA GLN A 6 -9.30 30.76 -4.13
C GLN A 6 -9.05 29.81 -5.33
N LYS A 7 -7.81 29.35 -5.49
CA LYS A 7 -7.45 28.37 -6.54
C LYS A 7 -8.14 27.02 -6.30
N LEU A 8 -8.22 26.56 -5.05
CA LEU A 8 -8.95 25.34 -4.71
C LEU A 8 -10.45 25.47 -4.97
N ASP A 9 -11.07 26.62 -4.66
CA ASP A 9 -12.48 26.89 -5.00
C ASP A 9 -12.74 26.79 -6.50
N GLN A 10 -11.88 27.38 -7.32
CA GLN A 10 -11.99 27.31 -8.77
C GLN A 10 -11.86 25.86 -9.28
N ILE A 11 -10.89 25.11 -8.76
CA ILE A 11 -10.72 23.69 -9.10
C ILE A 11 -11.94 22.87 -8.67
N GLU A 12 -12.46 23.09 -7.45
CA GLU A 12 -13.63 22.38 -6.93
C GLU A 12 -14.85 22.61 -7.81
N LYS A 13 -15.10 23.84 -8.26
CA LYS A 13 -16.18 24.16 -9.21
C LYS A 13 -16.05 23.37 -10.51
N ILE A 14 -14.86 23.33 -11.12
CA ILE A 14 -14.62 22.62 -12.38
C ILE A 14 -14.77 21.10 -12.18
N VAL A 15 -14.18 20.55 -11.11
CA VAL A 15 -14.18 19.11 -10.82
C VAL A 15 -15.59 18.62 -10.46
N SER A 16 -16.40 19.45 -9.79
CA SER A 16 -17.75 19.06 -9.37
C SER A 16 -18.77 19.03 -10.51
N GLN A 17 -18.53 19.77 -11.60
CA GLN A 17 -19.40 19.77 -12.78
C GLN A 17 -19.29 18.47 -13.59
N ASP A 18 -18.06 18.08 -13.96
CA ASP A 18 -17.79 16.82 -14.65
C ASP A 18 -16.39 16.30 -14.27
N PRO A 19 -16.28 15.44 -13.22
CA PRO A 19 -14.99 14.96 -12.75
C PRO A 19 -14.29 14.07 -13.78
N LYS A 20 -15.04 13.44 -14.69
CA LYS A 20 -14.50 12.58 -15.75
C LYS A 20 -13.81 13.39 -16.82
N LYS A 21 -14.42 14.52 -17.23
CA LYS A 21 -13.89 15.43 -18.25
C LYS A 21 -13.03 16.57 -17.71
N THR A 22 -12.67 16.55 -16.42
CA THR A 22 -11.78 17.56 -15.84
C THR A 22 -10.47 17.67 -16.65
N PRO A 23 -10.11 18.87 -17.15
CA PRO A 23 -8.91 19.05 -17.96
C PRO A 23 -7.61 18.60 -17.27
N PRO A 24 -6.64 18.03 -18.02
CA PRO A 24 -5.36 17.61 -17.45
C PRO A 24 -4.60 18.71 -16.72
N GLU A 25 -4.66 19.95 -17.21
CA GLU A 25 -3.99 21.10 -16.58
C GLU A 25 -4.59 21.46 -15.22
N VAL A 26 -5.91 21.37 -15.07
CA VAL A 26 -6.61 21.57 -13.78
C VAL A 26 -6.16 20.51 -12.78
N ARG A 27 -6.08 19.25 -13.21
CA ARG A 27 -5.57 18.15 -12.36
C ARG A 27 -4.10 18.37 -11.98
N LYS A 28 -3.26 18.84 -12.91
CA LYS A 28 -1.85 19.15 -12.66
C LYS A 28 -1.68 20.29 -11.66
N GLN A 29 -2.49 21.34 -11.78
CA GLN A 29 -2.54 22.46 -10.84
C GLN A 29 -2.99 22.00 -9.46
N PHE A 30 -4.04 21.19 -9.36
CA PHE A 30 -4.47 20.56 -8.11
C PHE A 30 -3.34 19.80 -7.42
N TRP A 31 -2.64 18.91 -8.15
CA TRP A 31 -1.52 18.14 -7.60
C TRP A 31 -0.28 18.99 -7.27
N ARG A 32 -0.18 20.22 -7.81
CA ARG A 32 0.85 21.18 -7.41
C ARG A 32 0.50 21.77 -6.03
N ILE A 33 -0.72 22.26 -5.85
CA ILE A 33 -1.21 22.79 -4.56
C ILE A 33 -1.09 21.74 -3.45
N VAL A 34 -1.55 20.51 -3.72
CA VAL A 34 -1.42 19.39 -2.78
C VAL A 34 0.04 19.13 -2.37
N ARG A 35 1.01 19.28 -3.29
CA ARG A 35 2.43 19.11 -2.96
C ARG A 35 2.95 20.24 -2.07
N GLU A 36 2.45 21.46 -2.25
CA GLU A 36 2.77 22.61 -1.40
C GLU A 36 2.20 22.40 0.01
N ILE A 37 0.92 22.02 0.14
CA ILE A 37 0.28 21.66 1.41
C ILE A 37 1.09 20.56 2.14
N LYS A 38 1.44 19.48 1.45
CA LYS A 38 2.20 18.35 2.03
C LYS A 38 3.59 18.72 2.58
N ARG A 39 4.17 19.81 2.09
CA ARG A 39 5.50 20.31 2.47
C ARG A 39 5.43 21.37 3.55
N SER A 40 4.26 22.00 3.76
CA SER A 40 4.08 22.99 4.82
C SER A 40 4.22 22.33 6.21
N PRO A 41 4.98 22.92 7.15
CA PRO A 41 5.00 22.51 8.54
C PRO A 41 3.66 22.64 9.24
N ASN A 42 2.94 23.72 8.93
CA ASN A 42 1.65 24.06 9.50
C ASN A 42 0.68 24.34 8.34
N PRO A 43 0.16 23.30 7.66
CA PRO A 43 -0.79 23.50 6.58
C PRO A 43 -2.10 24.08 7.12
N ASP A 44 -2.71 24.99 6.37
CA ASP A 44 -4.01 25.56 6.73
C ASP A 44 -5.10 24.47 6.68
N ILE A 45 -5.89 24.38 7.75
CA ILE A 45 -6.89 23.31 7.91
C ILE A 45 -8.00 23.43 6.85
N THR A 46 -8.38 24.66 6.48
CA THR A 46 -9.42 24.89 5.48
C THR A 46 -8.95 24.49 4.08
N GLU A 47 -7.70 24.80 3.74
CA GLU A 47 -7.07 24.35 2.48
C GLU A 47 -6.97 22.82 2.42
N VAL A 48 -6.60 22.18 3.53
CA VAL A 48 -6.50 20.72 3.63
C VAL A 48 -7.87 20.05 3.44
N ALA A 49 -8.90 20.52 4.15
CA ALA A 49 -10.26 20.00 4.04
C ALA A 49 -10.79 20.14 2.61
N GLN A 50 -10.55 21.28 1.96
CA GLN A 50 -10.98 21.49 0.58
C GLN A 50 -10.21 20.61 -0.42
N ALA A 51 -8.89 20.50 -0.28
CA ALA A 51 -8.10 19.59 -1.10
C ALA A 51 -8.55 18.13 -0.94
N ALA A 52 -8.96 17.72 0.27
CA ALA A 52 -9.52 16.40 0.53
C ALA A 52 -10.87 16.17 -0.15
N ARG A 53 -11.78 17.15 -0.15
CA ARG A 53 -13.05 17.08 -0.91
C ARG A 53 -12.81 16.88 -2.40
N ILE A 54 -11.99 17.74 -3.02
CA ILE A 54 -11.63 17.64 -4.45
C ILE A 54 -11.02 16.27 -4.76
N ARG A 55 -10.08 15.81 -3.93
CA ARG A 55 -9.47 14.48 -4.09
C ARG A 55 -10.50 13.37 -4.03
N ASN A 56 -11.46 13.44 -3.10
CA ASN A 56 -12.47 12.41 -2.92
C ASN A 56 -13.41 12.30 -4.12
N VAL A 57 -13.77 13.42 -4.75
CA VAL A 57 -14.54 13.43 -6.00
C VAL A 57 -13.72 12.76 -7.13
N LEU A 58 -12.48 13.20 -7.35
CA LEU A 58 -11.59 12.60 -8.35
C LEU A 58 -11.30 11.11 -8.10
N PHE A 59 -11.20 10.73 -6.83
CA PHE A 59 -10.98 9.35 -6.42
C PHE A 59 -12.20 8.47 -6.73
N LYS A 60 -13.40 8.92 -6.36
CA LYS A 60 -14.65 8.19 -6.62
C LYS A 60 -14.87 8.00 -8.12
N GLU A 61 -14.60 9.03 -8.93
CA GLU A 61 -14.66 8.92 -10.38
C GLU A 61 -13.68 7.86 -10.92
N LYS A 62 -12.42 7.89 -10.46
CA LYS A 62 -11.39 6.99 -10.97
C LYS A 62 -11.48 5.55 -10.44
N ARG A 63 -11.87 5.37 -9.17
CA ARG A 63 -11.79 4.08 -8.44
C ARG A 63 -13.15 3.49 -8.10
N GLY A 64 -14.24 4.23 -8.35
CA GLY A 64 -15.59 3.81 -8.05
C GLY A 64 -15.95 3.93 -6.57
N ARG A 65 -16.86 3.06 -6.13
CA ARG A 65 -17.45 3.08 -4.79
C ARG A 65 -16.43 2.67 -3.71
N THR A 66 -16.56 3.29 -2.55
CA THR A 66 -15.91 2.83 -1.30
C THR A 66 -16.89 1.96 -0.53
N TYR A 67 -16.44 0.78 -0.12
CA TYR A 67 -17.20 -0.21 0.65
C TYR A 67 -16.80 -0.15 2.13
N SER A 68 -17.68 -0.64 3.00
CA SER A 68 -17.43 -0.70 4.45
C SER A 68 -16.15 -1.47 4.76
N LEU A 69 -15.32 -0.91 5.64
CA LEU A 69 -13.98 -1.43 5.91
C LEU A 69 -14.02 -2.84 6.51
N TRP A 70 -14.70 -3.00 7.64
CA TRP A 70 -14.61 -4.20 8.46
C TRP A 70 -15.15 -5.46 7.79
N PRO A 71 -16.33 -5.45 7.13
CA PRO A 71 -16.80 -6.64 6.42
C PRO A 71 -15.83 -7.12 5.35
N CYS A 72 -15.23 -6.18 4.60
CA CYS A 72 -14.28 -6.55 3.56
C CYS A 72 -12.95 -7.06 4.15
N ILE A 73 -12.45 -6.47 5.25
CA ILE A 73 -11.25 -6.93 5.94
C ILE A 73 -11.44 -8.33 6.53
N VAL A 74 -12.56 -8.58 7.20
CA VAL A 74 -12.90 -9.90 7.74
C VAL A 74 -12.95 -10.92 6.61
N LEU A 75 -13.65 -10.61 5.52
CA LEU A 75 -13.75 -11.49 4.36
C LEU A 75 -12.38 -11.79 3.73
N LEU A 76 -11.56 -10.78 3.48
CA LEU A 76 -10.21 -10.99 2.93
C LEU A 76 -9.33 -11.83 3.86
N THR A 77 -9.41 -11.59 5.16
CA THR A 77 -8.65 -12.33 6.18
C THR A 77 -9.09 -13.80 6.20
N LEU A 78 -10.40 -14.06 6.18
CA LEU A 78 -10.94 -15.42 6.11
C LEU A 78 -10.56 -16.13 4.80
N ILE A 79 -10.65 -15.44 3.66
CA ILE A 79 -10.23 -16.00 2.37
C ILE A 79 -8.73 -16.31 2.40
N GLY A 80 -7.88 -15.40 2.90
CA GLY A 80 -6.44 -15.59 3.01
C GLY A 80 -6.05 -16.75 3.93
N ALA A 81 -6.74 -16.89 5.07
CA ALA A 81 -6.51 -17.96 6.04
C ALA A 81 -7.01 -19.33 5.55
N LEU A 82 -8.26 -19.41 5.11
CA LEU A 82 -8.91 -20.67 4.73
C LEU A 82 -8.56 -21.13 3.31
N GLY A 83 -8.17 -20.20 2.43
CA GLY A 83 -7.76 -20.48 1.06
C GLY A 83 -6.26 -20.76 0.96
N PRO A 84 -5.44 -19.77 0.58
CA PRO A 84 -4.04 -20.00 0.25
C PRO A 84 -3.19 -20.44 1.44
N THR A 85 -3.47 -20.00 2.67
CA THR A 85 -2.71 -20.45 3.85
C THR A 85 -2.98 -21.92 4.15
N LEU A 86 -4.25 -22.33 4.23
CA LEU A 86 -4.59 -23.74 4.44
C LEU A 86 -4.11 -24.62 3.27
N TRP A 87 -4.20 -24.12 2.04
CA TRP A 87 -3.68 -24.82 0.86
C TRP A 87 -2.16 -25.00 0.94
N TYR A 88 -1.40 -23.99 1.34
CA TYR A 88 0.03 -24.11 1.62
C TYR A 88 0.31 -25.20 2.66
N LEU A 89 -0.42 -25.19 3.79
CA LEU A 89 -0.24 -26.19 4.84
C LEU A 89 -0.54 -27.61 4.36
N ARG A 90 -1.56 -27.82 3.52
CA ARG A 90 -1.83 -29.13 2.92
C ARG A 90 -0.74 -29.56 1.95
N LEU A 91 -0.16 -28.63 1.18
CA LEU A 91 0.96 -28.95 0.31
C LEU A 91 2.19 -29.42 1.09
N LEU A 92 2.30 -29.14 2.40
CA LEU A 92 3.38 -29.63 3.26
C LEU A 92 3.32 -31.15 3.51
N GLU A 93 2.17 -31.79 3.26
CA GLU A 93 2.01 -33.25 3.37
C GLU A 93 2.90 -34.01 2.38
N VAL A 94 3.30 -33.36 1.27
CA VAL A 94 4.22 -33.93 0.28
C VAL A 94 5.63 -33.40 0.52
N SER A 95 6.51 -34.19 1.13
CA SER A 95 7.87 -33.73 1.45
C SER A 95 8.67 -33.32 0.20
N LEU A 96 9.38 -32.19 0.28
CA LEU A 96 10.41 -31.82 -0.69
C LEU A 96 11.78 -32.05 -0.04
N ASP A 97 12.64 -32.85 -0.68
CA ASP A 97 14.02 -33.00 -0.23
C ASP A 97 14.85 -31.81 -0.71
N TRP A 98 15.09 -30.86 0.19
CA TRP A 98 15.86 -29.66 -0.09
C TRP A 98 17.33 -29.95 -0.43
N ASN A 99 17.88 -31.10 -0.02
CA ASN A 99 19.25 -31.49 -0.37
C ASN A 99 19.35 -31.94 -1.83
N ALA A 100 18.24 -32.38 -2.43
CA ALA A 100 18.15 -32.86 -3.80
C ALA A 100 17.66 -31.80 -4.80
N PHE A 101 17.67 -30.51 -4.44
CA PHE A 101 17.10 -29.41 -5.24
C PHE A 101 17.53 -29.40 -6.72
N LEU A 102 18.80 -29.69 -7.01
CA LEU A 102 19.33 -29.68 -8.38
C LEU A 102 18.85 -30.85 -9.25
N VAL A 103 18.30 -31.90 -8.63
CA VAL A 103 17.80 -33.11 -9.31
C VAL A 103 16.30 -33.31 -9.11
N TRP A 104 15.60 -32.27 -8.63
CA TRP A 104 14.14 -32.28 -8.49
C TRP A 104 13.45 -32.63 -9.79
N THR A 105 12.47 -33.51 -9.67
CA THR A 105 11.61 -33.90 -10.79
C THR A 105 10.64 -32.78 -11.14
N THR A 106 9.98 -32.89 -12.29
CA THR A 106 8.92 -31.95 -12.69
C THR A 106 7.82 -31.84 -11.63
N SER A 107 7.50 -32.93 -10.92
CA SER A 107 6.50 -32.94 -9.86
C SER A 107 6.94 -32.11 -8.66
N ASP A 108 8.20 -32.23 -8.24
CA ASP A 108 8.78 -31.47 -7.13
C ASP A 108 8.76 -29.97 -7.42
N TRP A 109 9.16 -29.58 -8.64
CA TRP A 109 9.07 -28.19 -9.11
C TRP A 109 7.63 -27.66 -9.08
N TRP A 110 6.65 -28.47 -9.49
CA TRP A 110 5.25 -28.06 -9.43
C TRP A 110 4.78 -27.86 -7.98
N ILE A 111 5.16 -28.75 -7.05
CA ILE A 111 4.83 -28.61 -5.63
C ILE A 111 5.47 -27.33 -5.06
N PHE A 112 6.75 -27.11 -5.34
CA PHE A 112 7.48 -25.90 -4.94
C PHE A 112 6.80 -24.62 -5.45
N LEU A 113 6.46 -24.55 -6.74
CA LEU A 113 5.79 -23.40 -7.33
C LEU A 113 4.39 -23.17 -6.74
N ARG A 114 3.64 -24.24 -6.43
CA ARG A 114 2.34 -24.13 -5.73
C ARG A 114 2.51 -23.59 -4.33
N ARG A 115 3.53 -24.03 -3.58
CA ARG A 115 3.84 -23.49 -2.25
C ARG A 115 4.14 -22.00 -2.32
N LEU A 116 5.02 -21.58 -3.23
CA LEU A 116 5.33 -20.16 -3.45
C LEU A 116 4.09 -19.34 -3.84
N GLY A 117 3.31 -19.83 -4.81
CA GLY A 117 2.08 -19.18 -5.25
C GLY A 117 1.06 -19.02 -4.11
N SER A 118 0.96 -20.02 -3.24
CA SER A 118 0.09 -19.99 -2.07
C SER A 118 0.56 -18.96 -1.04
N LEU A 119 1.87 -18.92 -0.75
CA LEU A 119 2.45 -17.93 0.17
C LEU A 119 2.27 -16.50 -0.34
N LEU A 120 2.49 -16.26 -1.63
CA LEU A 120 2.27 -14.95 -2.27
C LEU A 120 0.78 -14.57 -2.24
N ALA A 121 -0.12 -15.52 -2.52
CA ALA A 121 -1.55 -15.28 -2.44
C ALA A 121 -2.00 -14.96 -1.01
N ALA A 122 -1.54 -15.72 0.00
CA ALA A 122 -1.83 -15.43 1.40
C ALA A 122 -1.34 -14.03 1.80
N THR A 123 -0.10 -13.69 1.41
CA THR A 123 0.49 -12.37 1.64
C THR A 123 -0.35 -11.25 1.03
N PHE A 124 -0.87 -11.44 -0.18
CA PHE A 124 -1.78 -10.49 -0.83
C PHE A 124 -3.08 -10.28 -0.03
N PHE A 125 -3.70 -11.34 0.49
CA PHE A 125 -4.93 -11.23 1.28
C PHE A 125 -4.72 -10.56 2.65
N PHE A 126 -3.57 -10.79 3.28
CA PHE A 126 -3.23 -10.18 4.58
C PHE A 126 -2.58 -8.79 4.45
N TYR A 127 -2.17 -8.37 3.26
CA TYR A 127 -1.57 -7.06 3.02
C TYR A 127 -2.36 -5.86 3.59
N PRO A 128 -3.71 -5.79 3.45
CA PRO A 128 -4.49 -4.70 4.02
C PRO A 128 -4.35 -4.56 5.54
N LEU A 129 -4.09 -5.66 6.28
CA LEU A 129 -3.87 -5.60 7.73
C LEU A 129 -2.65 -4.75 8.08
N GLY A 130 -1.57 -4.86 7.30
CA GLY A 130 -0.37 -4.04 7.46
C GLY A 130 -0.67 -2.55 7.35
N ARG A 131 -1.48 -2.16 6.36
CA ARG A 131 -1.92 -0.75 6.21
C ARG A 131 -2.84 -0.29 7.33
N LEU A 132 -3.70 -1.16 7.88
CA LEU A 132 -4.54 -0.80 9.04
C LEU A 132 -3.70 -0.51 10.28
N ILE A 133 -2.73 -1.39 10.57
CA ILE A 133 -1.80 -1.23 11.70
C ILE A 133 -0.98 0.05 11.51
N ALA A 134 -0.42 0.24 10.31
CA ALA A 134 0.32 1.44 9.95
C ALA A 134 -0.53 2.71 10.10
N GLY A 135 -1.79 2.68 9.63
CA GLY A 135 -2.71 3.81 9.70
C GLY A 135 -3.01 4.20 11.14
N LYS A 136 -3.33 3.22 11.98
CA LYS A 136 -3.57 3.43 13.42
C LYS A 136 -2.35 4.04 14.11
N TRP A 137 -1.15 3.52 13.85
CA TRP A 137 0.10 4.04 14.41
C TRP A 137 0.42 5.47 13.93
N ALA A 138 0.21 5.74 12.63
CA ALA A 138 0.51 7.03 12.03
C ALA A 138 -0.54 8.12 12.34
N GLY A 139 -1.73 7.75 12.83
CA GLY A 139 -2.86 8.66 12.99
C GLY A 139 -3.60 8.94 11.67
N ILE A 140 -3.46 8.07 10.68
CA ILE A 140 -4.10 8.18 9.37
C ILE A 140 -5.35 7.32 9.36
N ARG A 141 -6.52 7.92 9.17
CA ARG A 141 -7.79 7.18 9.12
C ARG A 141 -7.93 6.45 7.78
N ILE A 142 -8.64 5.33 7.82
CA ILE A 142 -9.00 4.53 6.65
C ILE A 142 -10.51 4.58 6.49
N ASP A 143 -10.97 5.13 5.37
CA ASP A 143 -12.40 5.34 5.08
C ASP A 143 -13.14 4.03 4.76
N GLY A 144 -12.43 3.05 4.19
CA GLY A 144 -13.04 1.83 3.67
C GLY A 144 -12.17 1.10 2.67
N MET A 145 -12.78 0.13 1.97
CA MET A 145 -12.15 -0.58 0.86
C MET A 145 -12.61 -0.04 -0.49
N SER A 146 -11.73 -0.07 -1.48
CA SER A 146 -11.95 0.48 -2.82
C SER A 146 -11.11 -0.27 -3.85
N ARG A 147 -11.25 0.09 -5.13
CA ARG A 147 -10.43 -0.49 -6.20
C ARG A 147 -9.05 0.16 -6.29
N GLY A 148 -8.06 -0.71 -6.38
CA GLY A 148 -6.66 -0.45 -6.62
C GLY A 148 -6.35 -0.08 -8.08
N MET A 149 -5.06 0.08 -8.39
CA MET A 149 -4.66 0.60 -9.71
C MET A 149 -4.92 -0.42 -10.82
N TYR A 150 -4.85 -1.70 -10.47
CA TYR A 150 -5.09 -2.87 -11.30
C TYR A 150 -6.42 -3.54 -10.93
N ASN A 151 -7.38 -2.77 -10.37
CA ASN A 151 -8.67 -3.23 -9.86
C ASN A 151 -8.62 -4.21 -8.67
N GLU A 152 -7.47 -4.36 -8.03
CA GLU A 152 -7.27 -5.14 -6.81
C GLU A 152 -7.97 -4.48 -5.61
N PRO A 153 -8.43 -5.24 -4.61
CA PRO A 153 -8.99 -4.64 -3.39
C PRO A 153 -7.90 -3.87 -2.62
N THR A 154 -8.16 -2.60 -2.28
CA THR A 154 -7.21 -1.76 -1.54
C THR A 154 -7.91 -0.85 -0.54
N LEU A 155 -7.16 -0.34 0.44
CA LEU A 155 -7.68 0.58 1.44
C LEU A 155 -7.75 2.02 0.91
N LYS A 156 -8.91 2.65 1.07
CA LYS A 156 -9.07 4.09 0.85
C LYS A 156 -8.62 4.82 2.11
N ILE A 157 -7.53 5.56 1.97
CA ILE A 157 -7.04 6.47 3.00
C ILE A 157 -7.94 7.72 3.04
N ASP A 158 -8.32 8.13 4.24
CA ASP A 158 -8.88 9.46 4.54
C ASP A 158 -7.81 10.50 4.20
N TYR A 159 -8.08 11.28 3.15
CA TYR A 159 -7.07 12.17 2.61
C TYR A 159 -6.79 13.39 3.49
N GLU A 160 -7.77 13.81 4.28
CA GLU A 160 -7.63 14.94 5.20
C GLU A 160 -6.67 14.59 6.32
N THR A 161 -6.93 13.49 7.03
CA THR A 161 -6.03 13.01 8.10
C THR A 161 -4.64 12.67 7.56
N PHE A 162 -4.57 12.16 6.33
CA PHE A 162 -3.30 11.94 5.65
C PHE A 162 -2.54 13.23 5.39
N LEU A 163 -3.17 14.30 4.91
CA LEU A 163 -2.48 15.58 4.66
C LEU A 163 -2.02 16.26 5.96
N LEU A 164 -2.82 16.16 7.03
CA LEU A 164 -2.48 16.69 8.36
C LEU A 164 -1.36 15.90 9.05
N THR A 165 -1.20 14.62 8.71
CA THR A 165 -0.15 13.77 9.30
C THR A 165 1.24 14.24 8.85
N PRO A 166 2.22 14.45 9.76
CA PRO A 166 3.56 14.89 9.38
C PRO A 166 4.28 13.93 8.41
N PRO A 167 5.12 14.44 7.49
CA PRO A 167 5.82 13.60 6.51
C PRO A 167 6.59 12.40 7.08
N PRO A 168 7.28 12.48 8.24
CA PRO A 168 7.93 11.31 8.83
C PRO A 168 6.96 10.14 9.09
N LYS A 169 5.77 10.43 9.64
CA LYS A 169 4.75 9.41 9.91
C LYS A 169 4.14 8.84 8.62
N ARG A 170 3.86 9.69 7.62
CA ARG A 170 3.35 9.24 6.30
C ARG A 170 4.35 8.35 5.57
N LYS A 171 5.64 8.69 5.63
CA LYS A 171 6.72 7.87 5.08
C LYS A 171 6.70 6.47 5.72
N TRP A 172 6.72 6.41 7.05
CA TRP A 172 6.72 5.15 7.77
C TRP A 172 5.43 4.35 7.60
N PHE A 173 4.29 5.01 7.38
CA PHE A 173 3.03 4.34 7.00
C PHE A 173 3.20 3.47 5.75
N PHE A 174 3.79 4.01 4.67
CA PHE A 174 4.03 3.24 3.44
C PHE A 174 5.13 2.19 3.61
N PHE A 175 6.18 2.49 4.38
CA PHE A 175 7.23 1.51 4.67
C PHE A 175 6.66 0.29 5.40
N PHE A 176 5.88 0.52 6.46
CA PHE A 176 5.29 -0.56 7.25
C PHE A 176 4.31 -1.39 6.41
N ALA A 177 3.53 -0.76 5.53
CA ALA A 177 2.64 -1.48 4.63
C ALA A 177 3.38 -2.47 3.72
N GLY A 178 4.54 -2.09 3.16
CA GLY A 178 5.36 -3.00 2.35
C GLY A 178 6.06 -4.07 3.20
N ILE A 179 6.70 -3.70 4.32
CA ILE A 179 7.40 -4.68 5.17
C ILE A 179 6.45 -5.72 5.77
N TRP A 180 5.16 -5.39 5.93
CA TRP A 180 4.14 -6.33 6.37
C TRP A 180 4.02 -7.55 5.46
N THR A 181 4.29 -7.40 4.16
CA THR A 181 4.29 -8.53 3.22
C THR A 181 5.42 -9.53 3.52
N VAL A 182 6.59 -9.01 3.89
CA VAL A 182 7.76 -9.80 4.33
C VAL A 182 7.46 -10.47 5.67
N ILE A 183 6.89 -9.73 6.64
CA ILE A 183 6.52 -10.27 7.95
C ILE A 183 5.50 -11.41 7.81
N THR A 184 4.47 -11.21 6.96
CA THR A 184 3.42 -12.21 6.75
C THR A 184 3.98 -13.48 6.11
N SER A 185 4.72 -13.34 5.00
CA SER A 185 5.33 -14.48 4.31
C SER A 185 6.34 -15.22 5.19
N PHE A 186 7.15 -14.49 5.96
CA PHE A 186 8.07 -15.08 6.93
C PHE A 186 7.31 -15.81 8.04
N GLY A 187 6.26 -15.21 8.62
CA GLY A 187 5.48 -15.82 9.69
C GLY A 187 4.79 -17.12 9.27
N ILE A 188 4.08 -17.11 8.13
CA ILE A 188 3.45 -18.32 7.57
C ILE A 188 4.52 -19.36 7.20
N GLY A 189 5.61 -18.89 6.58
CA GLY A 189 6.74 -19.71 6.21
C GLY A 189 7.44 -20.40 7.38
N PHE A 190 7.60 -19.69 8.48
CA PHE A 190 8.22 -20.20 9.69
C PHE A 190 7.41 -21.34 10.29
N VAL A 191 6.07 -21.31 10.19
CA VAL A 191 5.23 -22.45 10.55
C VAL A 191 5.56 -23.66 9.68
N GLY A 192 5.66 -23.51 8.36
CA GLY A 192 6.05 -24.61 7.47
C GLY A 192 7.45 -25.15 7.74
N PHE A 193 8.40 -24.27 8.08
CA PHE A 193 9.74 -24.64 8.51
C PHE A 193 9.73 -25.48 9.79
N ILE A 194 8.97 -25.08 10.81
CA ILE A 194 8.88 -25.84 12.07
C ILE A 194 8.19 -27.20 11.87
N LEU A 195 7.16 -27.26 11.02
CA LEU A 195 6.40 -28.49 10.82
C LEU A 195 7.15 -29.56 10.01
N VAL A 196 7.81 -29.16 8.92
CA VAL A 196 8.42 -30.13 7.97
C VAL A 196 9.77 -29.67 7.39
N GLY A 197 10.39 -28.62 7.94
CA GLY A 197 11.62 -28.06 7.39
C GLY A 197 11.44 -27.36 6.03
N ASP A 198 10.24 -26.91 5.69
CA ASP A 198 9.98 -26.24 4.41
C ASP A 198 10.67 -24.85 4.35
N LEU A 199 11.47 -24.61 3.30
CA LEU A 199 12.17 -23.35 3.08
C LEU A 199 11.41 -22.37 2.17
N CYS A 200 10.26 -22.75 1.57
CA CYS A 200 9.56 -21.90 0.60
C CYS A 200 9.16 -20.55 1.19
N GLY A 201 8.75 -20.55 2.46
CA GLY A 201 8.37 -19.32 3.15
C GLY A 201 9.52 -18.36 3.40
N ILE A 202 10.70 -18.88 3.78
CA ILE A 202 11.92 -18.09 3.94
C ILE A 202 12.35 -17.52 2.58
N ILE A 203 12.34 -18.35 1.52
CA ILE A 203 12.64 -17.93 0.14
C ILE A 203 11.70 -16.81 -0.29
N THR A 204 10.39 -16.95 -0.04
CA THR A 204 9.38 -15.93 -0.37
C THR A 204 9.65 -14.63 0.38
N ALA A 205 9.93 -14.70 1.68
CA ALA A 205 10.22 -13.52 2.50
C ALA A 205 11.50 -12.80 2.03
N ILE A 206 12.56 -13.55 1.69
CA ILE A 206 13.80 -13.00 1.13
C ILE A 206 13.52 -12.32 -0.22
N PHE A 207 12.79 -12.99 -1.12
CA PHE A 207 12.44 -12.42 -2.43
C PHE A 207 11.65 -11.10 -2.30
N LEU A 208 10.65 -11.06 -1.42
CA LEU A 208 9.89 -9.85 -1.15
C LEU A 208 10.77 -8.77 -0.50
N GLY A 209 11.62 -9.15 0.46
CA GLY A 209 12.56 -8.25 1.12
C GLY A 209 13.56 -7.61 0.14
N ILE A 210 14.12 -8.39 -0.78
CA ILE A 210 15.00 -7.90 -1.85
C ILE A 210 14.22 -6.98 -2.79
N SER A 211 13.00 -7.35 -3.18
CA SER A 211 12.17 -6.56 -4.09
C SER A 211 11.84 -5.18 -3.50
N GLU A 212 11.38 -5.15 -2.25
CA GLU A 212 11.09 -3.89 -1.53
C GLU A 212 12.37 -3.09 -1.28
N GLY A 213 13.47 -3.75 -0.90
CA GLY A 213 14.78 -3.14 -0.71
C GLY A 213 15.32 -2.50 -1.99
N ALA A 214 15.20 -3.17 -3.14
CA ALA A 214 15.59 -2.66 -4.45
C ALA A 214 14.73 -1.44 -4.84
N ALA A 215 13.42 -1.48 -4.57
CA ALA A 215 12.54 -0.34 -4.79
C ALA A 215 12.93 0.87 -3.93
N ILE A 216 13.31 0.67 -2.66
CA ILE A 216 13.85 1.73 -1.79
C ILE A 216 15.18 2.26 -2.35
N TRP A 217 16.12 1.38 -2.69
CA TRP A 217 17.45 1.76 -3.14
C TRP A 217 17.41 2.55 -4.46
N SER A 218 16.61 2.11 -5.44
CA SER A 218 16.44 2.83 -6.71
C SER A 218 15.92 4.26 -6.55
N GLY A 219 15.30 4.59 -5.42
CA GLY A 219 14.71 5.90 -5.18
C GLY A 219 13.54 6.24 -6.12
N THR A 220 13.01 5.23 -6.83
CA THR A 220 11.91 5.39 -7.77
C THR A 220 10.67 5.92 -7.07
N THR A 221 9.95 6.82 -7.72
CA THR A 221 8.64 7.33 -7.26
C THR A 221 7.52 6.96 -8.23
N LYS A 222 7.84 6.12 -9.23
CA LYS A 222 6.90 5.58 -10.21
C LYS A 222 6.11 4.43 -9.58
N ASN A 223 4.87 4.25 -10.02
CA ASN A 223 3.94 3.28 -9.43
C ASN A 223 4.40 1.81 -9.49
N ILE A 224 5.39 1.48 -10.34
CA ILE A 224 5.98 0.13 -10.44
C ILE A 224 6.59 -0.33 -9.10
N GLY A 225 7.11 0.59 -8.27
CA GLY A 225 7.71 0.25 -6.99
C GLY A 225 6.73 0.05 -5.84
N GLY A 226 5.43 -0.12 -6.11
CA GLY A 226 4.41 -0.39 -5.08
C GLY A 226 4.40 0.64 -3.93
N GLU A 227 4.33 0.14 -2.70
CA GLU A 227 4.38 0.98 -1.50
C GLU A 227 5.71 1.71 -1.35
N MET A 228 6.82 1.11 -1.77
CA MET A 228 8.14 1.71 -1.64
C MET A 228 8.34 2.92 -2.56
N ALA A 229 7.61 2.99 -3.67
CA ALA A 229 7.53 4.20 -4.47
C ALA A 229 6.83 5.36 -3.72
N HIS A 230 5.80 5.05 -2.94
CA HIS A 230 5.13 6.02 -2.07
C HIS A 230 6.03 6.43 -0.90
N TYR A 231 6.71 5.48 -0.26
CA TYR A 231 7.76 5.74 0.74
C TYR A 231 8.82 6.71 0.22
N ASN A 232 9.39 6.45 -0.96
CA ASN A 232 10.42 7.31 -1.57
C ASN A 232 9.90 8.72 -1.86
N ARG A 233 8.63 8.85 -2.27
CA ARG A 233 7.98 10.15 -2.50
C ARG A 233 7.84 10.93 -1.20
N GLU A 234 7.34 10.29 -0.14
CA GLU A 234 7.21 10.93 1.17
C GLU A 234 8.58 11.22 1.81
N ARG A 235 9.61 10.38 1.57
CA ARG A 235 11.00 10.65 1.97
C ARG A 235 11.55 11.92 1.32
N LYS A 236 11.24 12.17 0.04
CA LYS A 236 11.63 13.42 -0.64
C LYS A 236 10.89 14.62 -0.04
N ILE A 237 9.60 14.47 0.29
CA ILE A 237 8.80 15.52 0.93
C ILE A 237 9.33 15.83 2.34
N GLU A 238 9.66 14.82 3.14
CA GLU A 238 10.25 14.97 4.47
C GLU A 238 11.55 15.76 4.42
N ARG A 239 12.43 15.50 3.44
CA ARG A 239 13.68 16.27 3.28
C ARG A 239 13.41 17.76 3.03
N SER A 240 12.44 18.08 2.17
CA SER A 240 12.05 19.49 1.96
C SER A 240 11.39 20.11 3.20
N TRP A 241 10.56 19.36 3.91
CA TRP A 241 9.85 19.81 5.11
C TRP A 241 10.82 20.11 6.27
N LYS A 242 11.80 19.22 6.51
CA LYS A 242 12.86 19.43 7.52
C LYS A 242 13.67 20.71 7.27
N ARG A 243 13.95 21.04 6.00
CA ARG A 243 14.65 22.28 5.64
C ARG A 243 13.85 23.54 5.95
N GLN A 244 12.52 23.46 5.99
CA GLN A 244 11.65 24.59 6.32
C GLN A 244 11.44 24.78 7.83
N ILE A 245 11.73 23.75 8.64
CA ILE A 245 11.63 23.83 10.10
C ILE A 245 12.98 24.17 10.74
N GLY A 246 14.08 23.71 10.12
CA GLY A 246 15.44 24.04 10.55
C GLY A 246 15.98 25.34 9.97
N ALA A 247 15.17 26.09 9.22
CA ALA A 247 15.40 27.46 8.77
C ALA A 247 14.45 28.37 9.54
#